data_AF-A0A0S7ZMJ3-F1
#
_entry.id   AF-A0A0S7ZMJ3-F1
#
_cell.length_a   1.000
_cell.length_b   1.000
_cell.length_c   1.000
_cell.angle_alpha   90.00
_cell.angle_beta   90.00
_cell.angle_gamma   90.00
#
_symmetry.space_group_name_H-M   'P 1'
#
loop_
_entity.id
_entity.type
_entity.pdbx_description
1 polymer ?
#
loop_
_entity_poly.entity_id
_entity_poly.type
_entity_poly.pdbx_seq_one_letter_code
_entity_poly.pdbx_strand_id
1 'polypeptide(L)'
;MNTLTNLSAISLVLLYGLIAMIAVLTIIVGWAQIGCLRGHPFKNPDGTIDDCREQKLFYGIAWADLVVACPLSLVGLVAVFTAPRIGLLLLTGVSVWLVWANVMTTVTSLRFEKPRITLQWLLVFPFGSFVGLAYLIWMLFHFEAVYG
;
A
#
# COMPACT_ATOMS: atom_id res chain seq x y z
N MET A 1 12.43 -24.11 11.63
CA MET A 1 13.62 -23.40 11.11
C MET A 1 13.19 -21.98 10.81
N ASN A 2 13.94 -20.96 11.27
CA ASN A 2 13.61 -19.56 10.98
C ASN A 2 13.68 -19.37 9.46
N THR A 3 12.53 -19.17 8.82
CA THR A 3 12.38 -19.15 7.36
C THR A 3 13.24 -18.08 6.68
N LEU A 4 13.69 -17.09 7.45
CA LEU A 4 14.48 -15.95 7.00
C LEU A 4 16.00 -16.16 7.12
N THR A 5 16.48 -17.26 7.73
CA THR A 5 17.93 -17.48 7.94
C THR A 5 18.69 -17.76 6.66
N ASN A 6 18.00 -18.18 5.60
CA ASN A 6 18.60 -18.48 4.30
C ASN A 6 18.77 -17.23 3.43
N LEU A 7 18.28 -16.07 3.89
CA LEU A 7 18.39 -14.81 3.18
C LEU A 7 19.74 -14.14 3.46
N SER A 8 20.30 -13.49 2.44
CA SER A 8 21.47 -12.63 2.65
C SER A 8 21.12 -11.43 3.53
N ALA A 9 22.12 -10.87 4.20
CA ALA A 9 21.93 -9.68 5.04
C ALA A 9 21.32 -8.50 4.26
N ILE A 10 21.73 -8.32 3.00
CA ILE A 10 21.17 -7.28 2.11
C ILE A 10 19.68 -7.53 1.87
N SER A 11 19.30 -8.78 1.58
CA SER A 11 17.90 -9.14 1.35
C SER A 11 17.04 -8.92 2.59
N LEU A 12 17.56 -9.23 3.78
CA LEU A 12 16.88 -8.95 5.06
C LEU A 12 16.68 -7.45 5.30
N VAL A 13 17.70 -6.63 5.04
CA VAL A 13 17.60 -5.16 5.17
C VAL A 13 16.55 -4.62 4.21
N LEU A 14 16.54 -5.08 2.96
CA LEU A 14 15.54 -4.69 1.96
C LEU A 14 14.13 -5.11 2.39
N LEU A 15 13.95 -6.35 2.87
CA LEU A 15 12.68 -6.85 3.37
C LEU A 15 12.15 -5.99 4.52
N TYR A 16 12.96 -5.72 5.54
CA TYR A 16 12.53 -4.91 6.67
C TYR A 16 12.27 -3.45 6.27
N GLY A 17 13.03 -2.90 5.32
CA GLY A 17 12.74 -1.61 4.72
C GLY A 17 11.34 -1.57 4.07
N LEU A 18 11.02 -2.57 3.26
CA LEU A 18 9.71 -2.69 2.61
C LEU A 18 8.57 -2.86 3.62
N ILE A 19 8.76 -3.71 4.64
CA ILE A 19 7.78 -3.90 5.73
C ILE A 19 7.53 -2.57 6.45
N ALA A 20 8.58 -1.82 6.78
CA ALA A 20 8.45 -0.51 7.43
C ALA A 20 7.69 0.49 6.54
N MET A 21 7.97 0.52 5.24
CA MET A 21 7.23 1.37 4.29
C MET A 21 5.76 0.97 4.20
N ILE A 22 5.44 -0.32 4.13
CA ILE A 22 4.06 -0.81 4.12
C ILE A 22 3.35 -0.42 5.43
N ALA A 23 4.02 -0.51 6.58
CA ALA A 23 3.45 -0.09 7.85
C ALA A 23 3.11 1.41 7.87
N VAL A 24 4.02 2.27 7.40
CA VAL A 24 3.79 3.71 7.29
C VAL A 24 2.65 4.00 6.33
N LEU A 25 2.64 3.37 5.15
CA LEU A 25 1.55 3.52 4.17
C LEU A 25 0.20 3.08 4.75
N THR A 26 0.16 1.98 5.51
CA THR A 26 -1.06 1.49 6.14
C THR A 26 -1.67 2.52 7.10
N ILE A 27 -0.82 3.19 7.89
CA ILE A 27 -1.26 4.24 8.82
C ILE A 27 -1.77 5.47 8.05
N ILE A 28 -1.02 5.93 7.04
CA ILE A 28 -1.39 7.10 6.24
C ILE A 28 -2.69 6.86 5.48
N VAL A 29 -2.81 5.71 4.82
CA VAL A 29 -4.02 5.30 4.09
C VAL A 29 -5.19 5.17 5.07
N GLY A 30 -5.02 4.44 6.18
CA GLY A 30 -6.09 4.30 7.17
C GLY A 30 -6.60 5.66 7.67
N TRP A 31 -5.71 6.59 7.97
CA TRP A 31 -6.09 7.95 8.38
C TRP A 31 -6.83 8.70 7.26
N ALA A 32 -6.30 8.68 6.04
CA ALA A 32 -6.90 9.37 4.89
C ALA A 32 -8.29 8.81 4.57
N GLN A 33 -8.46 7.49 4.57
CA GLN A 33 -9.72 6.84 4.24
C GLN A 33 -10.78 7.05 5.32
N ILE A 34 -10.40 7.11 6.61
CA ILE A 34 -11.32 7.54 7.68
C ILE A 34 -11.82 8.97 7.42
N GLY A 35 -10.90 9.87 7.01
CA GLY A 35 -11.24 11.24 6.63
C GLY A 35 -12.25 11.29 5.47
N CYS A 36 -11.97 10.53 4.41
CA CYS A 36 -12.84 10.36 3.24
C CYS A 36 -14.27 9.93 3.65
N LEU A 37 -14.41 8.85 4.42
CA LEU A 37 -15.73 8.36 4.84
C LEU A 37 -16.47 9.35 5.74
N ARG A 38 -15.75 10.09 6.58
CA ARG A 38 -16.31 11.17 7.41
C ARG A 38 -16.71 12.41 6.62
N GLY A 39 -16.41 12.47 5.32
CA GLY A 39 -16.77 13.59 4.43
C GLY A 39 -15.85 14.78 4.62
N HIS A 40 -14.60 14.55 5.05
CA HIS A 40 -13.60 15.61 4.99
C HIS A 40 -13.32 15.97 3.53
N PRO A 41 -13.27 17.27 3.18
CA PRO A 41 -12.97 17.69 1.83
C PRO A 41 -11.58 17.23 1.41
N PHE A 42 -11.47 16.61 0.23
CA PHE A 42 -10.19 16.23 -0.34
C PHE A 42 -9.61 17.41 -1.10
N LYS A 43 -8.47 17.92 -0.62
CA LYS A 43 -7.76 19.02 -1.25
C LYS A 43 -6.79 18.46 -2.27
N ASN A 44 -7.12 18.63 -3.54
CA ASN A 44 -6.26 18.20 -4.62
C ASN A 44 -4.98 19.05 -4.67
N PRO A 45 -3.87 18.51 -5.20
CA PRO A 45 -2.62 19.25 -5.37
C PRO A 45 -2.71 20.47 -6.31
N ASP A 46 -3.78 20.58 -7.10
CA ASP A 46 -4.08 21.72 -7.96
C ASP A 46 -4.87 22.84 -7.24
N GLY A 47 -5.25 22.62 -5.98
CA GLY A 47 -5.99 23.57 -5.14
C GLY A 47 -7.51 23.40 -5.19
N THR A 48 -8.03 22.46 -5.98
CA THR A 48 -9.46 22.14 -5.99
C THR A 48 -9.88 21.33 -4.75
N ILE A 49 -11.17 21.36 -4.43
CA ILE A 49 -11.75 20.64 -3.30
C ILE A 49 -12.82 19.70 -3.83
N ASP A 50 -12.60 18.41 -3.66
CA ASP A 50 -13.54 17.36 -4.06
C ASP A 50 -14.20 16.71 -2.85
N ASP A 51 -15.46 16.33 -3.01
CA ASP A 51 -16.12 15.39 -2.09
C ASP A 51 -15.88 13.96 -2.58
N CYS A 52 -15.08 13.20 -1.83
CA CYS A 52 -14.80 11.81 -2.16
C CYS A 52 -16.06 10.93 -2.22
N ARG A 53 -17.17 11.33 -1.59
CA ARG A 53 -18.46 10.60 -1.64
C ARG A 53 -19.12 10.68 -3.00
N GLU A 54 -18.90 11.76 -3.73
CA GLU A 54 -19.44 11.93 -5.09
C GLU A 54 -18.66 11.06 -6.09
N GLN A 55 -17.39 10.77 -5.78
CA GLN A 55 -16.52 9.93 -6.59
C GLN A 55 -16.65 8.45 -6.16
N LYS A 56 -17.66 7.76 -6.70
CA LYS A 56 -18.02 6.36 -6.36
C LYS A 56 -16.82 5.40 -6.29
N LEU A 57 -15.84 5.55 -7.19
CA LEU A 57 -14.64 4.71 -7.19
C LEU A 57 -13.80 4.93 -5.92
N PHE A 58 -13.50 6.19 -5.58
CA PHE A 58 -12.70 6.49 -4.39
C PHE A 58 -13.45 6.19 -3.10
N TYR A 59 -14.76 6.42 -3.06
CA TYR A 59 -15.58 6.01 -1.93
C TYR A 59 -15.56 4.48 -1.73
N GLY A 60 -15.63 3.71 -2.81
CA GLY A 60 -15.50 2.25 -2.78
C GLY A 60 -14.11 1.79 -2.31
N ILE A 61 -13.04 2.44 -2.82
CA ILE A 61 -11.66 2.18 -2.38
C ILE A 61 -11.51 2.50 -0.88
N ALA A 62 -12.08 3.59 -0.39
CA ALA A 62 -12.02 3.96 1.02
C ALA A 62 -12.62 2.89 1.95
N TRP A 63 -13.76 2.33 1.58
CA TRP A 63 -14.35 1.19 2.30
C TRP A 63 -13.49 -0.06 2.22
N ALA A 64 -13.01 -0.42 1.02
CA ALA A 64 -12.14 -1.58 0.83
C ALA A 64 -10.84 -1.46 1.63
N ASP A 65 -10.25 -0.27 1.68
CA ASP A 65 -9.05 0.01 2.45
C ASP A 65 -9.29 -0.18 3.95
N LEU A 66 -10.39 0.35 4.50
CA LEU A 66 -10.63 0.29 5.94
C LEU A 66 -11.13 -1.05 6.43
N VAL A 67 -11.92 -1.77 5.62
CA VAL A 67 -12.53 -3.03 6.03
C VAL A 67 -11.65 -4.23 5.70
N VAL A 68 -10.82 -4.12 4.64
CA VAL A 68 -10.03 -5.25 4.15
C VAL A 68 -8.54 -4.93 4.15
N ALA A 69 -8.08 -3.94 3.38
CA ALA A 69 -6.65 -3.80 3.12
C ALA A 69 -5.82 -3.40 4.35
N CYS A 70 -6.27 -2.40 5.12
CA CYS A 70 -5.60 -1.95 6.34
C CYS A 70 -5.61 -3.04 7.43
N PRO A 71 -6.76 -3.68 7.76
CA PRO A 71 -6.77 -4.82 8.68
C PRO A 71 -5.85 -5.95 8.23
N LEU A 72 -5.89 -6.33 6.96
CA LEU A 72 -5.02 -7.39 6.41
C LEU A 72 -3.54 -7.01 6.51
N SER A 73 -3.21 -5.75 6.25
CA SER A 73 -1.86 -5.22 6.42
C SER A 73 -1.39 -5.29 7.87
N LEU A 74 -2.21 -4.85 8.83
CA LEU A 74 -1.87 -4.93 10.25
C LEU A 74 -1.65 -6.38 10.69
N VAL A 75 -2.54 -7.30 10.29
CA VAL A 75 -2.40 -8.74 10.59
C VAL A 75 -1.13 -9.29 9.94
N GLY A 76 -0.86 -8.96 8.68
CA GLY A 76 0.35 -9.37 7.96
C GLY A 76 1.63 -8.87 8.64
N LEU A 77 1.68 -7.58 9.00
CA LEU A 77 2.82 -6.97 9.68
C LEU A 77 3.13 -7.64 11.02
N VAL A 78 2.11 -7.92 11.83
CA VAL A 78 2.28 -8.66 13.09
C VAL A 78 2.71 -10.10 12.82
N ALA A 79 2.07 -10.76 11.87
CA ALA A 79 2.34 -12.14 11.52
C ALA A 79 3.74 -12.35 10.95
N VAL A 80 4.39 -11.35 10.35
CA VAL A 80 5.79 -11.49 9.90
C VAL A 80 6.72 -11.87 11.07
N PHE A 81 6.44 -11.40 12.29
CA PHE A 81 7.29 -11.66 13.45
C PHE A 81 6.91 -12.92 14.23
N THR A 82 5.66 -13.39 14.11
CA THR A 82 5.17 -14.57 14.86
C THR A 82 5.01 -15.82 13.98
N ALA A 83 4.61 -15.64 12.72
CA ALA A 83 4.39 -16.68 11.72
C ALA A 83 4.85 -16.19 10.33
N PRO A 84 6.18 -16.08 10.09
CA PRO A 84 6.75 -15.34 8.95
C PRO A 84 6.18 -15.72 7.58
N ARG A 85 5.97 -17.01 7.31
CA ARG A 85 5.36 -17.48 6.05
C ARG A 85 3.97 -16.91 5.82
N ILE A 86 3.13 -16.90 6.85
CA ILE A 86 1.76 -16.36 6.75
C ILE A 86 1.83 -14.84 6.62
N GLY A 87 2.65 -14.18 7.44
CA GLY A 87 2.81 -12.73 7.37
C GLY A 87 3.26 -12.25 6.00
N LEU A 88 4.28 -12.88 5.44
CA LEU A 88 4.79 -12.53 4.11
C LEU A 88 3.75 -12.76 3.00
N LEU A 89 2.96 -13.84 3.09
CA LEU A 89 1.88 -14.13 2.14
C LEU A 89 0.77 -13.09 2.20
N LEU A 90 0.35 -12.70 3.41
CA LEU A 90 -0.65 -11.67 3.60
C LEU A 90 -0.16 -10.32 3.05
N LEU A 91 1.11 -9.99 3.31
CA LEU A 91 1.74 -8.79 2.76
C LEU A 91 1.86 -8.83 1.23
N THR A 92 2.01 -10.01 0.61
CA THR A 92 1.90 -10.15 -0.86
C THR A 92 0.52 -9.70 -1.35
N GLY A 93 -0.55 -10.14 -0.69
CA GLY A 93 -1.91 -9.70 -1.02
C GLY A 93 -2.10 -8.19 -0.85
N VAL A 94 -1.58 -7.63 0.26
CA VAL A 94 -1.58 -6.18 0.51
C VAL A 94 -0.79 -5.43 -0.56
N SER A 95 0.36 -5.95 -1.00
CA SER A 95 1.16 -5.34 -2.08
C SER A 95 0.43 -5.37 -3.41
N VAL A 96 -0.29 -6.44 -3.76
CA VAL A 96 -1.15 -6.46 -4.95
C VAL A 96 -2.20 -5.35 -4.88
N TRP A 97 -2.85 -5.21 -3.72
CA TRP A 97 -3.83 -4.16 -3.50
C TRP A 97 -3.21 -2.76 -3.60
N LEU A 98 -2.04 -2.53 -2.98
CA LEU A 98 -1.31 -1.27 -3.08
C LEU A 98 -1.03 -0.90 -4.54
N VAL A 99 -0.56 -1.85 -5.35
CA VAL A 99 -0.33 -1.63 -6.78
C VAL A 99 -1.62 -1.26 -7.48
N TRP A 100 -2.67 -2.08 -7.33
CA TRP A 100 -3.93 -1.85 -8.02
C TRP A 100 -4.57 -0.50 -7.64
N ALA A 101 -4.74 -0.23 -6.35
CA ALA A 101 -5.40 0.97 -5.85
C ALA A 101 -4.64 2.24 -6.26
N ASN A 102 -3.31 2.25 -6.10
CA ASN A 102 -2.49 3.41 -6.45
C ASN A 102 -2.43 3.63 -7.97
N VAL A 103 -2.41 2.57 -8.79
CA VAL A 103 -2.50 2.72 -10.26
C VAL A 103 -3.86 3.30 -10.65
N MET A 104 -4.96 2.78 -10.09
CA MET A 104 -6.30 3.30 -10.38
C MET A 104 -6.47 4.76 -9.98
N THR A 105 -5.99 5.15 -8.80
CA THR A 105 -6.05 6.55 -8.35
C THR A 105 -5.14 7.46 -9.18
N THR A 106 -3.93 7.01 -9.50
CA THR A 106 -2.98 7.75 -10.35
C THR A 106 -3.56 7.99 -11.75
N VAL A 107 -4.09 6.96 -12.40
CA VAL A 107 -4.69 7.08 -13.74
C VAL A 107 -5.92 7.99 -13.71
N THR A 108 -6.75 7.90 -12.66
CA THR A 108 -7.93 8.76 -12.50
C THR A 108 -7.50 10.22 -12.37
N SER A 109 -6.53 10.52 -11.50
CA SER A 109 -6.01 11.88 -11.34
C SER A 109 -5.40 12.42 -12.65
N LEU A 110 -4.52 11.66 -13.32
CA LEU A 110 -3.93 12.07 -14.59
C LEU A 110 -4.97 12.34 -15.69
N ARG A 111 -5.99 11.48 -15.80
CA ARG A 111 -6.96 11.53 -16.89
C ARG A 111 -8.01 12.62 -16.67
N PHE A 112 -8.51 12.77 -15.45
CA PHE A 112 -9.68 13.59 -15.17
C PHE A 112 -9.34 14.91 -14.49
N GLU A 113 -8.34 14.93 -13.61
CA GLU A 113 -7.96 16.14 -12.86
C GLU A 113 -6.82 16.92 -13.53
N LYS A 114 -6.01 16.27 -14.39
CA LYS A 114 -4.85 16.88 -15.07
C LYS A 114 -3.96 17.67 -14.10
N PRO A 115 -3.52 17.05 -12.99
CA PRO A 115 -2.84 17.73 -11.90
C PRO A 115 -1.47 18.25 -12.31
N ARG A 116 -0.95 19.21 -11.55
CA ARG A 116 0.49 19.52 -11.60
C ARG A 116 1.26 18.41 -10.90
N ILE A 117 2.22 17.80 -11.59
CA ILE A 117 3.07 16.73 -11.03
C ILE A 117 4.07 17.35 -10.05
N THR A 118 3.73 17.31 -8.76
CA THR A 118 4.59 17.74 -7.65
C THR A 118 5.14 16.53 -6.90
N LEU A 119 6.12 16.75 -6.02
CA LEU A 119 6.60 15.69 -5.12
C LEU A 119 5.47 15.12 -4.25
N GLN A 120 4.59 15.99 -3.75
CA GLN A 120 3.42 15.57 -2.98
C GLN A 120 2.50 14.68 -3.83
N TRP A 121 2.25 15.04 -5.09
CA TRP A 121 1.46 14.20 -5.99
C TRP A 121 2.11 12.83 -6.19
N LEU A 122 3.42 12.77 -6.41
CA LEU A 122 4.15 11.50 -6.55
C LEU A 122 4.08 10.62 -5.30
N LEU A 123 4.15 11.24 -4.11
CA LEU A 123 4.07 10.53 -2.83
C LEU A 123 2.66 10.01 -2.52
N VAL A 124 1.62 10.73 -2.95
CA VAL A 124 0.22 10.38 -2.67
C VAL A 124 -0.33 9.37 -3.67
N PHE A 125 0.00 9.51 -4.95
CA PHE A 125 -0.65 8.74 -6.02
C PHE A 125 0.15 7.50 -6.43
N PRO A 126 1.35 7.59 -7.05
CA PRO A 126 2.05 6.41 -7.53
C PRO A 126 2.95 5.74 -6.47
N PHE A 127 3.36 6.41 -5.41
CA PHE A 127 4.38 5.87 -4.50
C PHE A 127 4.02 4.52 -3.88
N GLY A 128 2.77 4.32 -3.47
CA GLY A 128 2.31 3.04 -2.94
C GLY A 128 2.44 1.90 -3.96
N SER A 129 2.26 2.18 -5.26
CA SER A 129 2.47 1.18 -6.31
C SER A 129 3.92 0.77 -6.45
N PHE A 130 4.88 1.69 -6.27
CA PHE A 130 6.30 1.34 -6.28
C PHE A 130 6.69 0.46 -5.10
N VAL A 131 6.18 0.76 -3.91
CA VAL A 131 6.41 -0.09 -2.72
C VAL A 131 5.81 -1.48 -2.90
N GLY A 132 4.56 -1.54 -3.38
CA GLY A 132 3.88 -2.80 -3.67
C GLY A 132 4.65 -3.64 -4.71
N LEU A 133 5.05 -3.04 -5.83
CA LEU A 133 5.84 -3.73 -6.86
C LEU A 133 7.19 -4.20 -6.32
N ALA A 134 7.90 -3.36 -5.57
CA ALA A 134 9.20 -3.72 -5.00
C ALA A 134 9.08 -4.94 -4.06
N TYR A 135 8.03 -4.99 -3.24
CA TYR A 135 7.76 -6.15 -2.39
C TYR A 135 7.40 -7.40 -3.20
N LEU A 136 6.53 -7.27 -4.21
CA LEU A 136 6.17 -8.40 -5.08
C LEU A 136 7.41 -8.97 -5.80
N ILE A 137 8.27 -8.10 -6.34
CA ILE A 137 9.52 -8.50 -6.97
C ILE A 137 10.41 -9.21 -5.95
N TRP A 138 10.59 -8.63 -4.77
CA TRP A 138 11.39 -9.24 -3.71
C TRP A 138 10.87 -10.65 -3.35
N MET A 139 9.55 -10.80 -3.21
CA MET A 139 8.91 -12.07 -2.86
C MET A 139 9.06 -13.12 -3.96
N LEU A 140 8.98 -12.72 -5.24
CA LEU A 140 9.20 -13.63 -6.37
C LEU A 140 10.64 -14.16 -6.40
N PHE A 141 11.64 -13.28 -6.21
CA PHE A 141 13.05 -13.68 -6.20
C PHE A 141 13.43 -14.58 -5.01
N HIS A 142 12.73 -14.44 -3.87
CA HIS A 142 13.03 -15.19 -2.66
C HIS A 142 11.96 -16.23 -2.32
N PHE A 143 11.10 -16.57 -3.27
CA PHE A 143 9.96 -17.47 -3.04
C PHE A 143 10.41 -18.83 -2.48
N GLU A 144 11.37 -19.49 -3.13
CA GLU A 144 11.93 -20.78 -2.69
C GLU A 144 12.58 -20.69 -1.31
N ALA A 145 13.29 -19.59 -1.02
CA ALA A 145 13.92 -19.41 0.28
C ALA A 145 12.89 -19.28 1.42
N VAL A 146 11.69 -18.76 1.11
CA VAL A 146 10.62 -18.54 2.09
C VAL A 146 9.66 -19.73 2.17
N TYR A 147 9.30 -20.35 1.05
CA TYR A 147 8.23 -21.37 0.99
C TYR A 147 8.69 -22.78 0.61
N GLY A 148 9.91 -22.94 0.12
CA GLY A 148 10.57 -24.26 0.02
C GLY A 148 10.86 -24.86 1.40
#